data_AF-L7UN63-F1
#
_entry.id   AF-L7UN63-F1
#
_cell.length_a   1.000
_cell.length_b   1.000
_cell.length_c   1.000
_cell.angle_alpha   90.00
_cell.angle_beta   90.00
_cell.angle_gamma   90.00
#
_symmetry.space_group_name_H-M   'P 1'
#
loop_
_entity.id
_entity.type
_entity.pdbx_description
1 polymer ?
#
loop_
_entity_poly.entity_id
_entity_poly.type
_entity_poly.pdbx_seq_one_letter_code
_entity_poly.pdbx_strand_id
1 'polypeptide(L)'
;MLKTLQWVGIAAGLHGCTPPCTLWEGVVPWPDEHTSRKLVDPLEAGAALAAASAIREVVSSPPFPNLFTGCSSPEQGLDVSVFTGQTPGLYFVAVEQRFDRCGGASGRVLDWWEVYAVTAQGVVVAKAAPPESPNP
;
A
#
# COMPACT_ATOMS: atom_id res chain seq x y z
N MET A 1 57.81 -1.23 33.31
CA MET A 1 57.73 -1.54 31.86
C MET A 1 56.37 -2.19 31.58
N LEU A 2 55.61 -1.58 30.65
CA LEU A 2 54.40 -2.03 29.92
C LEU A 2 53.48 -3.09 30.57
N LYS A 3 52.33 -2.72 31.18
CA LYS A 3 51.02 -2.31 30.60
C LYS A 3 50.16 -3.52 30.18
N THR A 4 49.40 -4.04 31.15
CA THR A 4 48.33 -5.04 30.96
C THR A 4 47.22 -4.46 30.09
N LEU A 5 47.02 -5.07 28.92
CA LEU A 5 46.00 -4.68 27.95
C LEU A 5 44.69 -5.40 28.31
N GLN A 6 43.84 -4.77 29.11
CA GLN A 6 42.45 -5.23 29.30
C GLN A 6 41.67 -4.92 28.02
N TRP A 7 41.38 -5.97 27.24
CA TRP A 7 40.37 -5.93 26.19
C TRP A 7 38.99 -5.92 26.85
N VAL A 8 38.44 -4.73 27.04
CA VAL A 8 37.00 -4.58 27.27
C VAL A 8 36.33 -4.82 25.92
N GLY A 9 35.80 -6.04 25.75
CA GLY A 9 34.94 -6.37 24.62
C GLY A 9 33.65 -5.57 24.71
N ILE A 10 33.55 -4.50 23.93
CA ILE A 10 32.29 -3.78 23.73
C ILE A 10 31.46 -4.66 22.78
N ALA A 11 30.62 -5.52 23.38
CA ALA A 11 29.49 -6.11 22.66
C ALA A 11 28.45 -5.00 22.46
N ALA A 12 28.68 -4.15 21.46
CA ALA A 12 27.66 -3.24 20.95
C ALA A 12 26.59 -4.11 20.29
N GLY A 13 25.60 -4.53 21.07
CA GLY A 13 24.39 -5.15 20.53
C GLY A 13 23.74 -4.14 19.61
N LEU A 14 23.84 -4.38 18.29
CA LEU A 14 23.07 -3.69 17.27
C LEU A 14 21.59 -4.04 17.47
N HIS A 15 20.96 -3.40 18.45
CA HIS A 15 19.51 -3.34 18.58
C HIS A 15 19.05 -2.37 17.50
N GLY A 16 19.13 -2.80 16.24
CA GLY A 16 18.44 -2.12 15.17
C GLY A 16 16.98 -2.07 15.55
N CYS A 17 16.39 -0.87 15.57
CA CYS A 17 14.96 -0.68 15.69
C CYS A 17 14.30 -1.32 14.47
N THR A 18 14.11 -2.63 14.51
CA THR A 18 13.10 -3.30 13.72
C THR A 18 11.83 -3.06 14.49
N PRO A 19 10.98 -2.08 14.10
CA PRO A 19 9.65 -2.05 14.66
C PRO A 19 9.04 -3.44 14.42
N PRO A 20 8.41 -4.05 15.42
CA PRO A 20 7.73 -5.31 15.20
C PRO A 20 6.81 -5.13 14.00
N CYS A 21 6.89 -6.04 13.03
CA CYS A 21 5.86 -6.13 12.00
C CYS A 21 4.55 -6.30 12.76
N THR A 22 3.73 -5.27 12.79
CA THR A 22 2.45 -5.32 13.47
C THR A 22 1.60 -6.32 12.72
N LEU A 23 1.49 -7.54 13.26
CA LEU A 23 0.53 -8.52 12.77
C LEU A 23 -0.84 -7.97 13.14
N TRP A 24 -1.58 -7.54 12.13
CA TRP A 24 -2.91 -7.01 12.34
C TRP A 24 -3.88 -8.18 12.51
N GLU A 25 -4.34 -8.40 13.73
CA GLU A 25 -5.39 -9.36 14.10
C GLU A 25 -6.76 -8.69 14.33
N GLY A 26 -7.61 -8.59 13.29
CA GLY A 26 -9.01 -8.17 13.47
C GLY A 26 -9.68 -7.54 12.24
N VAL A 27 -10.93 -7.10 12.43
CA VAL A 27 -11.74 -6.46 11.37
C VAL A 27 -11.25 -5.04 11.14
N VAL A 28 -10.84 -4.73 9.90
CA VAL A 28 -10.44 -3.39 9.47
C VAL A 28 -11.67 -2.47 9.42
N PRO A 29 -11.75 -1.41 10.25
CA PRO A 29 -12.77 -0.39 10.07
C PRO A 29 -12.31 0.53 8.92
N TRP A 30 -13.06 0.49 7.82
CA TRP A 30 -12.81 1.32 6.65
C TRP A 30 -13.21 2.78 6.91
N PRO A 31 -12.38 3.76 6.55
CA PRO A 31 -12.73 5.16 6.71
C PRO A 31 -13.80 5.55 5.68
N ASP A 32 -14.74 6.37 6.12
CA ASP A 32 -15.72 7.04 5.27
C ASP A 32 -15.19 8.39 4.76
N GLU A 33 -16.02 9.12 4.01
CA GLU A 33 -15.67 10.45 3.46
C GLU A 33 -15.35 11.49 4.55
N HIS A 34 -15.85 11.31 5.78
CA HIS A 34 -15.66 12.25 6.88
C HIS A 34 -14.44 11.93 7.73
N THR A 35 -14.03 10.67 7.75
CA THR A 35 -12.96 10.15 8.61
C THR A 35 -11.68 9.82 7.84
N SER A 36 -11.76 9.75 6.51
CA SER A 36 -10.60 9.65 5.64
C SER A 36 -9.87 10.98 5.51
N ARG A 37 -8.54 10.93 5.53
CA ARG A 37 -7.69 12.05 5.16
C ARG A 37 -6.75 11.60 4.08
N LYS A 38 -6.89 12.18 2.88
CA LYS A 38 -5.97 11.95 1.78
C LYS A 38 -4.58 12.49 2.14
N LEU A 39 -3.56 11.65 1.98
CA LEU A 39 -2.18 12.09 2.03
C LEU A 39 -1.84 12.71 0.67
N VAL A 40 -1.25 13.90 0.73
CA VAL A 40 -0.77 14.65 -0.43
C VAL A 40 0.74 14.84 -0.29
N ASP A 41 1.40 15.18 -1.39
CA ASP A 41 2.85 15.36 -1.40
C ASP A 41 3.31 16.43 -0.39
N PRO A 42 4.41 16.19 0.35
CA PRO A 42 5.26 14.99 0.29
C PRO A 42 4.67 13.77 1.05
N LEU A 43 4.80 12.59 0.45
CA LEU A 43 4.35 11.33 1.04
C LEU A 43 5.41 10.73 2.00
N GLU A 44 4.98 10.32 3.20
CA GLU A 44 5.85 9.62 4.16
C GLU A 44 6.27 8.24 3.62
N ALA A 45 7.47 7.76 3.97
CA ALA A 45 8.06 6.56 3.38
C ALA A 45 7.22 5.29 3.61
N GLY A 46 6.63 5.11 4.79
CA GLY A 46 5.70 4.01 5.07
C GLY A 46 4.44 4.07 4.20
N ALA A 47 3.91 5.26 3.94
CA ALA A 47 2.79 5.45 3.03
C ALA A 47 3.18 5.12 1.57
N ALA A 48 4.41 5.44 1.15
CA ALA A 48 4.92 5.03 -0.16
C ALA A 48 5.08 3.50 -0.29
N LEU A 49 5.55 2.83 0.77
CA LEU A 49 5.61 1.36 0.81
C LEU A 49 4.22 0.73 0.76
N ALA A 50 3.26 1.31 1.48
CA ALA A 50 1.87 0.89 1.42
C ALA A 50 1.30 0.99 0.00
N ALA A 51 1.51 2.12 -0.67
CA ALA A 51 1.09 2.34 -2.04
C ALA A 51 1.68 1.31 -3.01
N ALA A 52 3.00 1.09 -2.96
CA ALA A 52 3.68 0.11 -3.79
C ALA A 52 3.19 -1.33 -3.54
N SER A 53 2.79 -1.65 -2.32
CA SER A 53 2.30 -2.99 -1.97
C SER A 53 0.88 -3.23 -2.48
N ALA A 54 0.00 -2.23 -2.39
CA ALA A 54 -1.33 -2.28 -2.99
C ALA A 54 -1.26 -2.40 -4.54
N ILE A 55 -0.34 -1.68 -5.19
CA ILE A 55 -0.08 -1.85 -6.63
C ILE A 55 0.30 -3.29 -6.94
N ARG A 56 1.27 -3.85 -6.20
CA ARG A 56 1.70 -5.25 -6.40
C ARG A 56 0.56 -6.24 -6.24
N GLU A 57 -0.35 -6.01 -5.29
CA GLU A 57 -1.51 -6.86 -5.09
C GLU A 57 -2.42 -6.87 -6.34
N VAL A 58 -2.77 -5.68 -6.87
CA VAL A 58 -3.58 -5.55 -8.10
C VAL A 58 -2.89 -6.17 -9.30
N VAL A 59 -1.58 -5.98 -9.45
CA VAL A 59 -0.81 -6.54 -10.56
C VAL A 59 -0.72 -8.06 -10.47
N SER A 60 -0.61 -8.61 -9.26
CA SER A 60 -0.50 -10.07 -9.05
C SER A 60 -1.81 -10.82 -9.29
N SER A 61 -2.94 -10.18 -9.02
CA SER A 61 -4.28 -10.73 -9.20
C SER A 61 -5.19 -9.70 -9.87
N PRO A 62 -4.98 -9.43 -11.18
CA PRO A 62 -5.76 -8.42 -11.87
C PRO A 62 -7.24 -8.84 -11.93
N PRO A 63 -8.16 -7.91 -11.68
CA PRO A 63 -9.60 -8.19 -11.74
C PRO A 63 -10.11 -8.62 -13.12
N PHE A 64 -9.42 -8.18 -14.16
CA PHE A 64 -9.83 -8.31 -15.55
C PHE A 64 -8.64 -8.81 -16.37
N PRO A 65 -8.83 -9.80 -17.25
CA PRO A 65 -7.74 -10.46 -17.97
C PRO A 65 -6.97 -9.55 -18.93
N ASN A 66 -7.49 -8.37 -19.25
CA ASN A 66 -6.93 -7.43 -20.24
C ASN A 66 -6.72 -6.01 -19.67
N LEU A 67 -6.68 -5.87 -18.34
CA LEU A 67 -6.62 -4.55 -17.69
C LEU A 67 -5.41 -3.70 -18.17
N PHE A 68 -4.29 -4.34 -18.46
CA PHE A 68 -3.03 -3.66 -18.80
C PHE A 68 -2.66 -3.71 -20.29
N THR A 69 -3.60 -4.05 -21.16
CA THR A 69 -3.34 -4.13 -22.60
C THR A 69 -2.88 -2.77 -23.13
N GLY A 70 -1.73 -2.76 -23.81
CA GLY A 70 -1.11 -1.56 -24.37
C GLY A 70 -0.12 -0.85 -23.43
N CYS A 71 -0.08 -1.21 -22.15
CA CYS A 71 0.90 -0.66 -21.22
C CYS A 71 2.28 -1.34 -21.44
N SER A 72 3.37 -0.59 -21.25
CA SER A 72 4.74 -1.13 -21.20
C SER A 72 5.01 -1.95 -19.93
N SER A 73 4.26 -1.66 -18.87
CA SER A 73 4.22 -2.39 -17.60
C SER A 73 2.82 -2.24 -16.98
N PRO A 74 2.33 -3.20 -16.18
CA PRO A 74 1.07 -3.06 -15.45
C PRO A 74 0.97 -1.76 -14.63
N GLU A 75 2.07 -1.37 -13.97
CA GLU A 75 2.15 -0.20 -13.10
C GLU A 75 1.93 1.12 -13.85
N GLN A 76 2.31 1.19 -15.14
CA GLN A 76 2.06 2.38 -15.97
C GLN A 76 0.57 2.71 -16.07
N GLY A 77 -0.29 1.69 -16.04
CA GLY A 77 -1.73 1.81 -16.16
C GLY A 77 -2.44 2.07 -14.83
N LEU A 78 -1.73 2.41 -13.75
CA LEU A 78 -2.31 2.59 -12.43
C LEU A 78 -1.98 3.97 -11.84
N ASP A 79 -2.90 4.48 -11.02
CA ASP A 79 -2.69 5.55 -10.06
C ASP A 79 -3.03 5.08 -8.65
N VAL A 80 -2.49 5.79 -7.67
CA VAL A 80 -2.74 5.52 -6.26
C VAL A 80 -3.13 6.78 -5.52
N SER A 81 -4.15 6.65 -4.67
CA SER A 81 -4.49 7.63 -3.65
C SER A 81 -4.31 6.97 -2.29
N VAL A 82 -3.47 7.55 -1.43
CA VAL A 82 -3.21 7.04 -0.08
C VAL A 82 -3.96 7.88 0.93
N PHE A 83 -4.60 7.23 1.89
CA PHE A 83 -5.37 7.85 2.95
C PHE A 83 -4.96 7.32 4.31
N THR A 84 -5.09 8.16 5.33
CA THR A 84 -5.14 7.73 6.73
C THR A 84 -6.59 7.72 7.21
N GLY A 85 -6.90 6.85 8.15
CA GLY A 85 -8.21 6.80 8.81
C GLY A 85 -8.07 6.83 10.34
N GLN A 86 -9.13 6.43 11.03
CA GLN A 86 -9.14 6.38 12.50
C GLN A 86 -8.25 5.27 13.08
N THR A 87 -7.96 4.23 12.30
CA THR A 87 -7.10 3.11 12.71
C THR A 87 -5.63 3.49 12.63
N PRO A 88 -4.92 3.63 13.77
CA PRO A 88 -3.51 3.98 13.75
C PRO A 88 -2.67 2.85 13.12
N GLY A 89 -1.61 3.23 12.40
CA GLY A 89 -0.67 2.27 11.81
C GLY A 89 -1.13 1.64 10.49
N LEU A 90 -2.30 2.01 9.97
CA LEU A 90 -2.79 1.61 8.66
C LEU A 90 -2.86 2.78 7.68
N TYR A 91 -2.49 2.46 6.45
CA TYR A 91 -2.75 3.25 5.27
C TYR A 91 -3.86 2.57 4.47
N PHE A 92 -4.80 3.36 3.98
CA PHE A 92 -5.85 2.92 3.07
C PHE A 92 -5.48 3.39 1.68
N VAL A 93 -5.27 2.47 0.75
CA VAL A 93 -4.76 2.76 -0.59
C VAL A 93 -5.84 2.43 -1.60
N ALA A 94 -6.37 3.45 -2.27
CA ALA A 94 -7.19 3.28 -3.45
C ALA A 94 -6.28 3.19 -4.68
N VAL A 95 -6.42 2.11 -5.45
CA VAL A 95 -5.71 1.88 -6.71
C VAL A 95 -6.71 2.06 -7.84
N GLU A 96 -6.42 3.02 -8.71
CA GLU A 96 -7.28 3.42 -9.82
C GLU A 96 -6.60 3.10 -11.15
N GLN A 97 -7.39 2.81 -12.18
CA GLN A 97 -6.86 2.59 -13.53
C GLN A 97 -6.58 3.91 -14.27
N ARG A 98 -5.53 3.92 -15.08
CA ARG A 98 -5.07 5.05 -15.92
C ARG A 98 -4.79 4.59 -17.35
N PHE A 99 -5.84 4.16 -18.04
CA PHE A 99 -5.74 3.66 -19.42
C PHE A 99 -5.22 4.68 -20.42
N ASP A 100 -5.38 5.98 -20.14
CA ASP A 100 -4.86 7.07 -20.95
C ASP A 100 -3.34 6.99 -21.13
N ARG A 101 -2.63 6.33 -20.21
CA ARG A 101 -1.18 6.15 -20.28
C ARG A 101 -0.74 4.97 -21.15
N CYS A 102 -1.64 4.10 -21.57
CA CYS A 102 -1.32 2.83 -22.23
C CYS A 102 -1.60 2.82 -23.74
N GLY A 103 -1.82 3.98 -24.36
CA GLY A 103 -1.88 4.15 -25.82
C GLY A 103 -3.03 3.44 -26.56
N GLY A 104 -3.92 2.72 -25.86
CA GLY A 104 -5.03 1.97 -26.44
C GLY A 104 -6.37 2.70 -26.38
N ALA A 105 -7.35 2.20 -27.15
CA ALA A 105 -8.76 2.57 -26.97
C ALA A 105 -9.20 2.09 -25.58
N SER A 106 -9.45 3.03 -24.67
CA SER A 106 -9.84 2.75 -23.29
C SER A 106 -11.23 2.12 -23.27
N GLY A 107 -11.29 0.79 -23.19
CA GLY A 107 -12.46 0.09 -22.70
C GLY A 107 -12.68 0.55 -21.27
N ARG A 108 -13.51 1.58 -21.10
CA ARG A 108 -13.80 2.16 -19.80
C ARG A 108 -14.51 1.11 -18.95
N VAL A 109 -13.82 0.55 -17.95
CA VAL A 109 -14.52 0.06 -16.76
C VAL A 109 -14.78 1.30 -15.93
N LEU A 110 -15.86 2.02 -16.23
CA LEU A 110 -16.27 3.16 -15.41
C LEU A 110 -16.41 2.67 -13.97
N ASP A 111 -15.83 3.41 -13.04
CA ASP A 111 -15.93 3.20 -11.58
C ASP A 111 -15.18 2.00 -11.00
N TRP A 112 -14.16 1.48 -11.71
CA TRP A 112 -13.25 0.50 -11.12
C TRP A 112 -12.14 1.17 -10.28
N TRP A 113 -12.13 0.84 -9.00
CA TRP A 113 -10.98 1.03 -8.10
C TRP A 113 -10.95 -0.11 -7.07
N GLU A 114 -9.76 -0.44 -6.60
CA GLU A 114 -9.57 -1.37 -5.48
C GLU A 114 -9.07 -0.61 -4.27
N VAL A 115 -9.56 -0.97 -3.08
CA VAL A 115 -9.10 -0.35 -1.84
C VAL A 115 -8.47 -1.39 -0.95
N TYR A 116 -7.24 -1.13 -0.52
CA TYR A 116 -6.48 -1.99 0.38
C TYR A 116 -6.20 -1.28 1.68
N ALA A 117 -6.25 -2.01 2.78
CA ALA A 117 -5.64 -1.58 4.03
C ALA A 117 -4.25 -2.21 4.11
N VAL A 118 -3.24 -1.39 4.40
CA VAL A 118 -1.83 -1.76 4.32
C VAL A 118 -1.08 -1.14 5.49
N THR A 119 -0.17 -1.89 6.11
CA THR A 119 0.70 -1.35 7.17
C THR A 119 1.79 -0.46 6.58
N ALA A 120 2.46 0.33 7.42
CA ALA A 120 3.62 1.12 7.02
C ALA A 120 4.82 0.28 6.52
N GLN A 121 4.82 -1.03 6.78
CA GLN A 121 5.83 -1.96 6.27
C GLN A 121 5.44 -2.55 4.90
N GLY A 122 4.27 -2.21 4.37
CA GLY A 122 3.77 -2.75 3.10
C GLY A 122 3.01 -4.07 3.23
N VAL A 123 2.62 -4.48 4.44
CA VAL A 123 1.81 -5.71 4.62
C VAL A 123 0.36 -5.38 4.30
N VAL A 124 -0.19 -5.99 3.25
CA VAL A 124 -1.61 -5.91 2.90
C VAL A 124 -2.40 -6.76 3.90
N VAL A 125 -3.30 -6.12 4.65
CA VAL A 125 -4.05 -6.74 5.75
C VAL A 125 -5.51 -7.00 5.39
N ALA A 126 -6.06 -6.23 4.45
CA ALA A 126 -7.41 -6.42 3.92
C ALA A 126 -7.58 -5.74 2.56
N LYS A 127 -8.58 -6.22 1.84
CA LYS A 127 -9.10 -5.67 0.60
C LYS A 127 -10.58 -5.33 0.81
N ALA A 128 -11.02 -4.15 0.39
CA ALA A 128 -12.41 -3.75 0.50
C ALA A 128 -13.28 -4.62 -0.41
N ALA A 129 -14.52 -4.88 0.00
CA ALA A 129 -15.49 -5.49 -0.89
C ALA A 129 -15.83 -4.51 -2.03
N PRO A 130 -16.09 -5.00 -3.25
CA PRO A 130 -16.65 -4.17 -4.31
C PRO A 130 -17.94 -3.50 -3.82
N PRO A 131 -18.26 -2.27 -4.27
CA PRO A 131 -19.55 -1.68 -3.98
C PRO A 131 -20.65 -2.63 -4.48
N GLU A 132 -21.58 -2.99 -3.59
CA GLU A 132 -22.73 -3.82 -3.96
C GLU A 132 -23.48 -3.12 -5.10
N SER A 133 -23.67 -3.80 -6.23
CA SER A 133 -24.52 -3.27 -7.30
C SER A 133 -25.91 -2.99 -6.71
N PRO A 134 -26.54 -1.84 -6.98
CA PRO A 134 -27.94 -1.64 -6.58
C PRO A 134 -28.74 -2.80 -7.19
N ASN A 135 -29.53 -3.49 -6.36
CA ASN A 135 -30.45 -4.52 -6.84
C ASN A 135 -31.29 -3.95 -8.01
N PRO A 136 -31.53 -4.73 -9.07
CA PRO A 136 -32.30 -4.29 -10.24
C PRO A 136 -33.73 -3.86 -9.90
#